data_AF-A0A3D2B929-F1
#
_entry.id   AF-A0A3D2B929-F1
#
_cell.length_a   1.000
_cell.length_b   1.000
_cell.length_c   1.000
_cell.angle_alpha   90.00
_cell.angle_beta   90.00
_cell.angle_gamma   90.00
#
_symmetry.space_group_name_H-M   'P 1'
#
loop_
_entity.id
_entity.type
_entity.pdbx_description
1 polymer ?
#
loop_
_entity_poly.entity_id
_entity_poly.type
_entity_poly.pdbx_seq_one_letter_code
_entity_poly.pdbx_strand_id
1 'polypeptide(L)'
;MTSVMDAATNQRNIILFPDITPDFTQFASKDKAGKLKCQLFGRPASLHSGIIRLARMMSAKVVFYHLYYDNGLKIYIHTPVPANKVKDEMPGIIEKSIREYSTDWMLWHSHSLFFIND
;
A
#
# COMPACT_ATOMS: atom_id res chain seq x y z
N MET A 1 3.52 -13.17 -14.22
CA MET A 1 2.41 -14.11 -13.93
C MET A 1 2.81 -15.13 -12.87
N THR A 2 4.01 -15.73 -12.94
CA THR A 2 4.51 -16.70 -11.95
C THR A 2 4.43 -16.20 -10.50
N SER A 3 4.97 -15.00 -10.19
CA SER A 3 4.98 -14.48 -8.81
C SER A 3 3.60 -14.27 -8.18
N VAL A 4 2.54 -14.01 -8.97
CA VAL A 4 1.17 -13.83 -8.46
C VAL A 4 0.53 -15.18 -8.20
N MET A 5 0.80 -16.18 -9.04
CA MET A 5 0.34 -17.56 -8.81
C MET A 5 1.04 -18.19 -7.61
N ASP A 6 2.36 -18.00 -7.48
CA ASP A 6 3.13 -18.46 -6.33
C ASP A 6 2.63 -17.82 -5.03
N ALA A 7 2.21 -16.55 -5.09
CA ALA A 7 1.61 -15.89 -3.94
C ALA A 7 0.21 -16.41 -3.62
N ALA A 8 -0.57 -16.82 -4.64
CA ALA A 8 -1.90 -17.39 -4.44
C ALA A 8 -1.82 -18.79 -3.82
N THR A 9 -0.74 -19.54 -4.09
CA THR A 9 -0.44 -20.84 -3.48
C THR A 9 0.38 -20.75 -2.20
N ASN A 10 0.55 -19.54 -1.64
CA ASN A 10 1.29 -19.27 -0.41
C ASN A 10 2.77 -19.69 -0.46
N GLN A 11 3.35 -19.77 -1.66
CA GLN A 11 4.78 -20.04 -1.87
C GLN A 11 5.63 -18.76 -1.86
N ARG A 12 4.99 -17.58 -1.98
CA ARG A 12 5.65 -16.27 -1.88
C ARG A 12 4.74 -15.23 -1.22
N ASN A 13 5.36 -14.27 -0.55
CA ASN A 13 4.66 -13.09 -0.05
C ASN A 13 4.83 -11.93 -1.06
N ILE A 14 3.77 -11.15 -1.25
CA ILE A 14 3.82 -9.91 -2.03
C ILE A 14 3.57 -8.76 -1.06
N ILE A 15 4.52 -7.83 -1.01
CA ILE A 15 4.39 -6.57 -0.28
C ILE A 15 4.17 -5.46 -1.30
N LEU A 16 3.20 -4.59 -1.03
CA LEU A 16 2.84 -3.45 -1.88
C LEU A 16 2.77 -2.20 -1.01
N PHE A 17 3.14 -1.06 -1.60
CA PHE A 17 3.02 0.27 -0.98
C PHE A 17 1.84 1.01 -1.64
N PRO A 18 0.62 0.94 -1.09
CA PRO A 18 -0.56 1.50 -1.73
C PRO A 18 -0.64 3.03 -1.64
N ASP A 19 0.10 3.62 -0.70
CA ASP A 19 0.23 5.06 -0.42
C ASP A 19 1.31 5.74 -1.29
N ILE A 20 2.12 4.96 -2.01
CA ILE A 20 3.10 5.50 -2.96
C ILE A 20 2.38 6.35 -4.02
N THR A 21 2.91 7.55 -4.31
CA THR A 21 2.31 8.36 -5.36
C THR A 21 2.42 7.60 -6.69
N PRO A 22 1.36 7.56 -7.51
CA PRO A 22 1.38 6.84 -8.78
C PRO A 22 2.51 7.29 -9.72
N ASP A 23 3.01 8.51 -9.55
CA ASP A 23 4.06 9.10 -10.40
C ASP A 23 5.39 8.37 -10.24
N PHE A 24 5.67 7.80 -9.07
CA PHE A 24 6.82 6.92 -8.88
C PHE A 24 6.68 5.54 -9.55
N THR A 25 5.45 5.12 -9.84
CA THR A 25 5.19 3.85 -10.53
C THR A 25 5.12 4.00 -12.05
N GLN A 26 5.07 5.23 -12.59
CA GLN A 26 5.03 5.49 -14.04
C GLN A 26 6.28 5.02 -14.78
N PHE A 27 7.45 5.05 -14.12
CA PHE A 27 8.70 4.56 -14.72
C PHE A 27 8.79 3.03 -14.77
N ALA A 28 8.01 2.33 -13.93
CA ALA A 28 8.11 0.88 -13.79
C ALA A 28 7.15 0.09 -14.70
N SER A 29 6.13 0.73 -15.30
CA SER A 29 5.21 0.05 -16.22
C SER A 29 4.60 1.00 -17.23
N LYS A 30 4.71 0.67 -18.53
CA LYS A 30 4.05 1.39 -19.64
C LYS A 30 2.53 1.22 -19.63
N ASP A 31 2.01 0.24 -18.91
CA ASP A 31 0.57 0.12 -18.68
C ASP A 31 0.16 1.12 -17.62
N LYS A 32 -0.76 2.02 -17.97
CA LYS A 32 -1.36 3.02 -17.08
C LYS A 32 -1.63 2.39 -15.70
N ALA A 33 -0.75 2.64 -14.73
CA ALA A 33 -0.95 2.22 -13.36
C ALA A 33 -2.31 2.77 -12.92
N GLY A 34 -3.26 1.87 -12.67
CA GLY A 34 -4.62 2.28 -12.34
C GLY A 34 -4.61 3.18 -11.11
N LYS A 35 -5.27 4.34 -11.20
CA LYS A 35 -5.42 5.27 -10.08
C LYS A 35 -6.78 5.04 -9.44
N LEU A 36 -6.81 4.81 -8.12
CA LEU A 36 -8.02 4.85 -7.32
C LEU A 36 -8.29 6.29 -6.93
N LYS A 37 -9.32 6.91 -7.53
CA LYS A 37 -9.86 8.18 -7.03
C LYS A 37 -10.51 7.95 -5.66
N CYS A 38 -10.08 8.70 -4.66
CA CYS A 38 -10.56 8.61 -3.29
C CYS A 38 -10.48 9.99 -2.61
N GLN A 39 -10.84 10.05 -1.33
CA GLN A 39 -10.57 11.20 -0.48
C GLN A 39 -9.58 10.79 0.61
N LEU A 40 -8.62 11.67 0.89
CA LEU A 40 -7.73 11.58 2.04
C LEU A 40 -7.71 12.95 2.71
N PHE A 41 -7.86 12.99 4.03
CA PHE A 41 -7.92 14.20 4.86
C PHE A 41 -8.97 15.21 4.39
N GLY A 42 -10.11 14.70 3.91
CA GLY A 42 -11.18 15.53 3.34
C GLY A 42 -10.83 16.22 2.01
N ARG A 43 -9.75 15.80 1.35
CA ARG A 43 -9.30 16.34 0.06
C ARG A 43 -9.33 15.26 -1.03
N PRO A 44 -9.64 15.61 -2.29
CA PRO A 44 -9.50 14.69 -3.41
C PRO A 44 -8.07 14.15 -3.52
N ALA A 45 -7.94 12.84 -3.64
CA ALA A 45 -6.67 12.14 -3.72
C ALA A 45 -6.70 11.01 -4.76
N SER A 46 -5.53 10.46 -5.06
CA SER A 46 -5.39 9.31 -5.96
C SER A 46 -4.35 8.34 -5.41
N LEU A 47 -4.79 7.13 -5.09
CA LEU A 47 -3.95 6.03 -4.60
C LEU A 47 -3.68 5.01 -5.70
N HIS A 48 -2.66 4.16 -5.51
CA HIS A 48 -2.35 3.10 -6.46
C HIS A 48 -3.40 1.96 -6.39
N SER A 49 -4.04 1.63 -7.52
CA SER A 49 -5.12 0.63 -7.54
C SER A 49 -4.64 -0.81 -7.75
N GLY A 50 -3.33 -1.04 -7.89
CA GLY A 50 -2.78 -2.37 -8.17
C GLY A 50 -3.12 -3.41 -7.11
N ILE A 51 -3.15 -3.00 -5.83
CA ILE A 51 -3.53 -3.87 -4.70
C ILE A 51 -4.97 -4.37 -4.83
N ILE A 52 -5.91 -3.52 -5.28
CA ILE A 52 -7.31 -3.90 -5.48
C ILE A 52 -7.41 -4.97 -6.57
N ARG A 53 -6.68 -4.79 -7.68
CA ARG A 53 -6.69 -5.74 -8.79
C ARG A 53 -6.08 -7.08 -8.38
N LEU A 54 -4.94 -7.06 -7.69
CA LEU A 54 -4.25 -8.26 -7.22
C LEU A 54 -5.08 -9.01 -6.18
N ALA A 55 -5.60 -8.30 -5.17
CA ALA A 55 -6.44 -8.90 -4.14
C ALA A 55 -7.66 -9.60 -4.73
N ARG A 56 -8.34 -8.98 -5.71
CA ARG A 56 -9.48 -9.58 -6.41
C ARG A 56 -9.08 -10.81 -7.23
N MET A 57 -8.00 -10.71 -8.00
CA MET A 57 -7.50 -11.82 -8.82
C MET A 57 -7.17 -13.06 -7.96
N MET A 58 -6.65 -12.84 -6.76
CA MET A 58 -6.25 -13.91 -5.83
C MET A 58 -7.35 -14.30 -4.84
N SER A 59 -8.50 -13.62 -4.82
CA SER A 59 -9.50 -13.72 -3.75
C SER A 59 -8.89 -13.61 -2.34
N ALA A 60 -7.87 -12.76 -2.18
CA ALA A 60 -7.06 -12.69 -0.98
C ALA A 60 -7.74 -11.90 0.16
N LYS A 61 -7.36 -12.23 1.40
CA LYS A 61 -7.50 -11.31 2.53
C LYS A 61 -6.22 -10.47 2.62
N VAL A 62 -6.36 -9.16 2.48
CA VAL A 62 -5.23 -8.22 2.48
C VAL A 62 -4.92 -7.81 3.91
N VAL A 63 -3.67 -7.99 4.32
CA VAL A 63 -3.18 -7.52 5.63
C VAL A 63 -2.50 -6.17 5.42
N PHE A 64 -3.05 -5.12 6.03
CA PHE A 64 -2.40 -3.82 6.08
C PHE A 64 -1.56 -3.72 7.35
N TYR A 65 -0.38 -3.14 7.25
CA TYR A 65 0.43 -2.80 8.41
C TYR A 65 1.19 -1.49 8.15
N HIS A 66 1.59 -0.82 9.22
CA HIS A 66 2.52 0.30 9.16
C HIS A 66 3.59 0.13 10.22
N LEU A 67 4.76 0.72 9.94
CA LEU A 67 5.86 0.83 10.88
C LEU A 67 5.83 2.23 11.49
N TYR A 68 6.19 2.33 12.77
CA TYR A 68 6.31 3.60 13.48
C TYR A 68 7.42 3.51 14.52
N TYR A 69 7.88 4.66 15.01
CA TYR A 69 8.92 4.71 16.03
C TYR A 69 8.33 5.10 17.38
N ASP A 70 8.52 4.24 18.37
CA ASP A 70 8.26 4.52 19.78
C ASP A 70 9.31 3.79 20.61
N ASN A 71 10.37 4.53 20.96
CA ASN A 71 11.55 4.01 21.66
C ASN A 71 12.10 2.72 21.01
N GLY A 72 12.03 2.67 19.68
CA GLY A 72 12.32 1.49 18.87
C GLY A 72 11.32 1.33 17.73
N LEU A 73 11.69 0.49 16.75
CA LEU A 73 10.82 0.19 15.61
C LEU A 73 9.65 -0.68 16.06
N LYS A 74 8.43 -0.23 15.77
CA LYS A 74 7.19 -0.96 16.03
C LYS A 74 6.46 -1.24 14.73
N ILE A 75 5.61 -2.28 14.76
CA ILE A 75 4.69 -2.62 13.68
C ILE A 75 3.27 -2.64 14.24
N TYR A 76 2.35 -1.98 13.56
CA TYR A 76 0.93 -2.14 13.81
C TYR A 76 0.30 -2.91 12.65
N ILE A 77 -0.35 -4.03 12.95
CA ILE A 77 -1.02 -4.88 11.96
C ILE A 77 -2.53 -4.65 12.09
N HIS A 78 -3.16 -4.18 11.01
CA HIS A 78 -4.59 -3.95 10.95
C HIS A 78 -5.36 -5.27 10.74
N THR A 79 -6.65 -5.26 11.04
CA THR A 79 -7.54 -6.39 10.75
C THR A 79 -7.52 -6.71 9.25
N PRO A 80 -7.38 -7.99 8.84
CA PRO A 80 -7.34 -8.35 7.43
C PRO A 80 -8.63 -7.95 6.70
N VAL A 81 -8.47 -7.32 5.53
CA VAL A 81 -9.57 -6.80 4.72
C VAL A 81 -9.85 -7.76 3.56
N PRO A 82 -11.10 -8.22 3.36
CA PRO A 82 -11.42 -9.07 2.22
C PRO A 82 -11.30 -8.29 0.90
N ALA A 83 -10.85 -8.95 -0.17
CA ALA A 83 -10.58 -8.34 -1.47
C ALA A 83 -11.67 -7.41 -2.02
N ASN A 84 -12.94 -7.71 -1.76
CA ASN A 84 -14.07 -6.89 -2.21
C ASN A 84 -14.21 -5.56 -1.46
N LYS A 85 -13.72 -5.47 -0.21
CA LYS A 85 -13.77 -4.26 0.63
C LYS A 85 -12.51 -3.41 0.58
N VAL A 86 -11.40 -3.94 0.03
CA VAL A 86 -10.11 -3.23 -0.03
C VAL A 86 -10.24 -1.84 -0.63
N LYS A 87 -11.05 -1.67 -1.69
CA LYS A 87 -11.25 -0.38 -2.35
C LYS A 87 -11.78 0.70 -1.39
N ASP A 88 -12.67 0.31 -0.48
CA ASP A 88 -13.42 1.24 0.35
C ASP A 88 -12.71 1.47 1.69
N GLU A 89 -12.08 0.44 2.26
CA GLU A 89 -11.40 0.48 3.57
C GLU A 89 -9.99 1.07 3.48
N MET A 90 -9.26 0.79 2.39
CA MET A 90 -7.84 1.14 2.26
C MET A 90 -7.55 2.64 2.45
N PRO A 91 -8.29 3.58 1.84
CA PRO A 91 -8.04 5.01 2.07
C PRO A 91 -8.15 5.39 3.54
N GLY A 92 -9.16 4.87 4.25
CA GLY A 92 -9.36 5.13 5.68
C GLY A 92 -8.24 4.55 6.54
N ILE A 93 -7.74 3.35 6.22
CA ILE A 93 -6.60 2.72 6.91
C ILE A 93 -5.33 3.56 6.74
N ILE A 94 -5.04 4.02 5.51
CA ILE A 94 -3.87 4.86 5.22
C ILE A 94 -4.00 6.19 5.97
N GLU A 95 -5.14 6.87 5.86
CA GLU A 95 -5.39 8.15 6.52
C GLU A 95 -5.24 8.02 8.04
N LYS A 96 -5.82 6.99 8.66
CA LYS A 96 -5.70 6.74 10.09
C LYS A 96 -4.25 6.53 10.50
N SER A 97 -3.51 5.69 9.77
CA SER A 97 -2.10 5.38 10.09
C SER A 97 -1.23 6.65 10.02
N ILE A 98 -1.45 7.50 9.03
CA ILE A 98 -0.75 8.79 8.90
C ILE A 98 -1.18 9.76 10.01
N ARG A 99 -2.45 9.80 10.43
CA ARG A 99 -2.88 10.67 11.54
C ARG A 99 -2.25 10.28 12.86
N GLU A 100 -2.15 8.98 13.13
CA GLU A 100 -1.60 8.45 14.39
C GLU A 100 -0.07 8.63 14.46
N TYR A 101 0.64 8.45 13.34
CA TYR A 101 2.11 8.50 13.29
C TYR A 101 2.62 9.42 12.16
N SER A 102 2.14 10.66 12.15
CA SER A 102 2.39 11.59 11.03
C SER A 102 3.87 11.91 10.79
N THR A 103 4.69 11.95 11.84
CA THR A 103 6.13 12.22 11.76
C THR A 103 6.93 11.06 11.16
N ASP A 104 6.38 9.85 11.18
CA ASP A 104 7.06 8.64 10.72
C ASP A 104 6.69 8.29 9.27
N TRP A 105 5.82 9.07 8.64
CA TRP A 105 5.44 8.83 7.25
C TRP A 105 6.54 9.29 6.27
N MET A 106 7.16 8.33 5.60
CA MET A 106 8.37 8.56 4.79
C MET A 106 8.14 9.24 3.43
N LEU A 107 6.93 9.23 2.89
CA LEU A 107 6.64 9.85 1.59
C LEU A 107 6.80 11.37 1.57
N TRP A 108 6.88 12.01 2.75
CA TRP A 108 7.16 13.44 2.89
C TRP A 108 8.65 13.75 2.83
N HIS A 109 9.48 12.73 3.07
CA HIS A 109 10.90 12.89 3.35
C HIS A 109 11.80 12.29 2.26
N SER A 110 11.26 11.48 1.34
CA SER A 110 12.10 10.80 0.35
C SER A 110 11.88 11.29 -1.08
N HIS A 111 12.87 11.99 -1.61
CA HIS A 111 13.06 12.21 -3.05
C HIS A 111 13.59 10.96 -3.78
N SER A 112 13.85 9.86 -3.07
CA SER A 112 14.37 8.61 -3.63
C SER A 112 13.72 7.40 -2.96
N LEU A 113 13.05 6.55 -3.73
CA LEU A 113 12.47 5.29 -3.24
C LEU A 113 13.51 4.17 -3.08
N PHE A 114 14.79 4.48 -3.29
CA PHE A 114 15.87 3.51 -3.17
C PHE A 114 16.45 3.61 -1.76
N PHE A 115 16.21 2.59 -0.96
CA PHE A 115 17.07 2.25 0.16
C PHE A 115 18.21 1.38 -0.39
N ILE A 116 19.42 1.93 -0.48
CA ILE A 116 20.63 1.16 -0.75
C ILE A 116 21.26 0.91 0.62
N ASN A 117 21.29 -0.35 1.02
CA ASN A 117 22.00 -0.78 2.22
C ASN A 117 23.46 -0.96 1.84
N ASP A 118 24.35 -0.13 2.38
CA ASP A 118 25.78 -0.48 2.45
C ASP A 118 26.00 -1.54 3.54
#